data_AF-A0AA37JK35-F1
#
_entry.id   AF-A0AA37JK35-F1
#
_cell.length_a   1.000
_cell.length_b   1.000
_cell.length_c   1.000
_cell.angle_alpha   90.00
_cell.angle_beta   90.00
_cell.angle_gamma   90.00
#
_symmetry.space_group_name_H-M   'P 1'
#
loop_
_entity.id
_entity.type
_entity.pdbx_description
1 polymer ?
#
loop_
_entity_poly.entity_id
_entity_poly.type
_entity_poly.pdbx_seq_one_letter_code
_entity_poly.pdbx_strand_id
1 'polypeptide(L)'
;MKRKFLAIVVVLTALLVGCSSEDDGKIHMPFGANDYDGSNYQEIVSQLEEAGFTNVRKEPLGDLVTGWLKDEGEVDEVSVDGDTVFSTDSRYLPDTEIVVSYHTFPNDEELSVENKTSDAEGNEEFSEIENESLESTESGNEAPEENLTPENNKDLAEILTVKNEIDLIYLEFAEKYKNQIIEFDACITYLTNHEDKNTRYDLLLSAGDYVDENTANTGPIFKFEDVNTYGMGIEDLYLPDYISIGSNVHVIAEIKSFSENEGVFFLNPVKVEAR
;
A
#
# COMPACT_ATOMS: atom_id res chain seq x y z
N MET A 1 49.73 27.78 15.77
CA MET A 1 49.17 29.05 16.31
C MET A 1 47.77 29.26 15.75
N LYS A 2 46.80 29.27 16.66
CA LYS A 2 45.53 30.05 16.66
C LYS A 2 44.55 29.90 15.49
N ARG A 3 43.49 29.12 15.78
CA ARG A 3 42.15 29.15 15.18
C ARG A 3 41.66 30.59 15.03
N LYS A 4 41.08 30.96 13.88
CA LYS A 4 40.31 32.19 13.71
C LYS A 4 38.84 31.81 13.58
N PHE A 5 38.08 32.13 14.62
CA PHE A 5 36.62 32.08 14.65
C PHE A 5 36.07 33.13 13.66
N LEU A 6 35.16 32.71 12.79
CA LEU A 6 34.35 33.60 11.98
C LEU A 6 33.10 33.98 12.80
N ALA A 7 33.03 35.22 13.26
CA ALA A 7 31.84 35.77 13.88
C ALA A 7 30.89 36.23 12.78
N ILE A 8 29.74 35.54 12.62
CA ILE A 8 28.64 35.99 11.76
C ILE A 8 27.75 36.88 12.61
N VAL A 9 27.73 38.17 12.30
CA VAL A 9 26.79 39.15 12.86
C VAL A 9 25.55 39.15 11.97
N VAL A 10 24.46 38.54 12.45
CA VAL A 10 23.14 38.67 11.80
C VAL A 10 22.48 39.92 12.36
N VAL A 11 22.38 40.95 11.52
CA VAL A 11 21.69 42.21 11.82
C VAL A 11 20.20 41.97 11.62
N LEU A 12 19.47 41.90 12.73
CA LEU A 12 18.01 41.88 12.78
C LEU A 12 17.49 43.28 12.40
N THR A 13 16.89 43.43 11.22
CA THR A 13 16.12 44.63 10.86
C THR A 13 14.67 44.26 10.64
N ALA A 14 13.85 44.53 11.65
CA ALA A 14 12.41 44.42 11.59
C ALA A 14 11.85 45.64 10.83
N LEU A 15 11.19 45.39 9.70
CA LEU A 15 10.24 46.33 9.11
C LEU A 15 8.84 45.77 9.35
N LEU A 16 8.22 46.25 10.42
CA LEU A 16 6.81 46.06 10.73
C LEU A 16 5.99 46.88 9.73
N VAL A 17 5.46 46.23 8.70
CA VAL A 17 4.31 46.73 7.96
C VAL A 17 3.08 46.12 8.62
N GLY A 18 2.44 46.90 9.49
CA GLY A 18 1.18 46.56 10.12
C GLY A 18 0.02 46.79 9.15
N CYS A 19 -0.54 45.69 8.63
CA CYS A 19 -1.95 45.65 8.26
C CYS A 19 -2.71 45.14 9.48
N SER A 20 -3.52 45.99 10.13
CA SER A 20 -4.46 45.52 11.15
C SER A 20 -5.65 44.87 10.44
N SER A 21 -5.53 43.59 10.13
CA SER A 21 -6.71 42.74 9.99
C SER A 21 -7.30 42.55 11.38
N GLU A 22 -8.58 42.88 11.55
CA GLU A 22 -9.34 42.46 12.72
C GLU A 22 -9.20 40.94 12.84
N ASP A 23 -8.70 40.48 13.99
CA ASP A 23 -8.63 39.06 14.29
C ASP A 23 -10.07 38.59 14.54
N ASP A 24 -10.71 38.12 13.48
CA ASP A 24 -12.07 37.55 13.48
C ASP A 24 -12.11 36.17 14.17
N GLY A 25 -11.04 35.78 14.87
CA GLY A 25 -10.91 34.53 15.60
C GLY A 25 -10.80 33.31 14.67
N LYS A 26 -10.62 33.53 13.36
CA LYS A 26 -10.55 32.46 12.38
C LYS A 26 -9.12 32.07 12.07
N ILE A 27 -8.91 30.76 12.02
CA ILE A 27 -7.65 30.11 11.72
C ILE A 27 -7.56 29.89 10.21
N HIS A 28 -6.38 30.18 9.65
CA HIS A 28 -6.07 29.83 8.26
C HIS A 28 -5.87 28.33 8.11
N MET A 29 -6.37 27.76 7.03
CA MET A 29 -6.04 26.37 6.71
C MET A 29 -4.54 26.24 6.42
N PRO A 30 -3.84 25.28 7.07
CA PRO A 30 -2.40 25.09 6.87
C PRO A 30 -2.06 24.56 5.48
N PHE A 31 -3.02 23.93 4.80
CA PHE A 31 -2.89 23.32 3.47
C PHE A 31 -4.22 23.42 2.70
N GLY A 32 -4.16 23.30 1.37
CA GLY A 32 -5.33 23.20 0.50
C GLY A 32 -5.80 21.76 0.27
N ALA A 33 -6.96 21.61 -0.37
CA ALA A 33 -7.63 20.31 -0.59
C ALA A 33 -6.80 19.26 -1.37
N ASN A 34 -5.77 19.67 -2.12
CA ASN A 34 -4.92 18.75 -2.90
C ASN A 34 -3.48 18.68 -2.35
N ASP A 35 -3.20 19.35 -1.24
CA ASP A 35 -1.82 19.49 -0.72
C ASP A 35 -1.44 18.32 0.22
N TYR A 36 -2.39 17.44 0.55
CA TYR A 36 -2.24 16.31 1.48
C TYR A 36 -2.41 14.94 0.83
N ASP A 37 -2.56 14.87 -0.50
CA ASP A 37 -2.61 13.60 -1.23
C ASP A 37 -1.33 12.79 -0.95
N GLY A 38 -1.46 11.51 -0.58
CA GLY A 38 -0.34 10.68 -0.15
C GLY A 38 0.25 10.99 1.23
N SER A 39 -0.31 11.94 1.99
CA SER A 39 0.19 12.29 3.32
C SER A 39 -0.37 11.40 4.41
N ASN A 40 0.41 11.20 5.46
CA ASN A 40 0.01 10.41 6.61
C ASN A 40 -0.94 11.21 7.54
N TYR A 41 -2.05 10.60 7.97
CA TYR A 41 -3.11 11.30 8.71
C TYR A 41 -2.63 11.89 10.04
N GLN A 42 -1.64 11.29 10.72
CA GLN A 42 -1.09 11.83 11.95
C GLN A 42 -0.45 13.21 11.73
N GLU A 43 0.21 13.41 10.59
CA GLU A 43 0.81 14.69 10.23
C GLU A 43 -0.26 15.76 9.93
N ILE A 44 -1.30 15.39 9.19
CA ILE A 44 -2.43 16.26 8.87
C ILE A 44 -3.17 16.71 10.12
N VAL A 45 -3.47 15.77 11.03
CA VAL A 45 -4.10 16.08 12.32
C VAL A 45 -3.21 17.00 13.16
N SER A 46 -1.91 16.73 13.24
CA SER A 46 -0.96 17.58 14.00
C SER A 46 -0.92 19.01 13.44
N GLN A 47 -0.88 19.19 12.13
CA GLN A 47 -0.86 20.52 11.51
C GLN A 47 -2.15 21.30 11.78
N LEU A 48 -3.31 20.64 11.78
CA LEU A 48 -4.60 21.26 12.09
C LEU A 48 -4.68 21.67 13.56
N GLU A 49 -4.25 20.82 14.48
CA GLU A 49 -4.21 21.11 15.92
C GLU A 49 -3.21 22.22 16.24
N GLU A 50 -2.02 22.22 15.61
CA GLU A 50 -1.01 23.28 15.76
C GLU A 50 -1.47 24.63 15.18
N ALA A 51 -2.28 24.60 14.12
CA ALA A 51 -2.94 25.79 13.58
C ALA A 51 -4.02 26.34 14.54
N GLY A 52 -4.49 25.52 15.49
CA GLY A 52 -5.41 25.89 16.57
C GLY A 52 -6.82 25.32 16.43
N PHE A 53 -7.07 24.42 15.48
CA PHE A 53 -8.35 23.72 15.38
C PHE A 53 -8.53 22.77 16.58
N THR A 54 -9.76 22.73 17.10
CA THR A 54 -10.10 22.02 18.34
C THR A 54 -11.10 20.87 18.13
N ASN A 55 -11.66 20.75 16.92
CA ASN A 55 -12.66 19.74 16.57
C ASN A 55 -12.24 18.95 15.31
N VAL A 56 -11.12 18.24 15.44
CA VAL A 56 -10.59 17.36 14.39
C VAL A 56 -10.97 15.90 14.71
N ARG A 57 -11.68 15.25 13.78
CA ARG A 57 -12.07 13.84 13.85
C ARG A 57 -11.26 13.01 12.86
N LYS A 58 -10.98 11.78 13.28
CA LYS A 58 -10.28 10.77 12.50
C LYS A 58 -11.28 9.69 12.12
N GLU A 59 -11.42 9.43 10.83
CA GLU A 59 -12.34 8.42 10.31
C GLU A 59 -11.54 7.34 9.56
N PRO A 60 -11.32 6.17 10.18
CA PRO A 60 -10.68 5.05 9.51
C PRO A 60 -11.62 4.48 8.45
N LEU A 61 -11.13 4.24 7.24
CA LEU A 61 -11.96 3.78 6.12
C LEU A 61 -12.14 2.25 6.07
N GLY A 62 -11.23 1.48 6.68
CA GLY A 62 -11.29 0.01 6.63
C GLY A 62 -11.18 -0.55 5.22
N ASP A 63 -10.74 0.26 4.25
CA ASP A 63 -10.75 -0.04 2.82
C ASP A 63 -9.42 -0.58 2.32
N LEU A 64 -8.40 -0.63 3.17
CA LEU A 64 -7.14 -1.24 2.82
C LEU A 64 -7.29 -2.74 2.74
N VAL A 65 -7.03 -3.22 1.54
CA VAL A 65 -6.69 -4.60 1.28
C VAL A 65 -5.16 -4.68 1.28
N THR A 66 -4.61 -5.69 1.94
CA THR A 66 -3.16 -5.83 2.08
C THR A 66 -2.50 -5.95 0.70
N GLY A 67 -1.70 -4.95 0.29
CA GLY A 67 -0.92 -4.97 -0.95
C GLY A 67 -1.53 -4.20 -2.14
N TRP A 68 -2.30 -3.14 -1.88
CA TRP A 68 -2.68 -2.11 -2.85
C TRP A 68 -1.71 -0.90 -2.79
N LEU A 69 -1.75 0.01 -3.78
CA LEU A 69 -0.87 1.19 -3.90
C LEU A 69 -1.11 2.30 -2.85
N LYS A 70 -2.03 2.09 -1.90
CA LYS A 70 -2.38 3.03 -0.84
C LYS A 70 -1.80 2.57 0.49
N ASP A 71 -1.09 3.45 1.17
CA ASP A 71 -0.37 3.13 2.39
C ASP A 71 -1.30 3.15 3.62
N GLU A 72 -1.02 2.29 4.61
CA GLU A 72 -1.71 2.34 5.89
C GLU A 72 -1.51 3.70 6.57
N GLY A 73 -2.62 4.37 6.87
CA GLY A 73 -2.61 5.72 7.43
C GLY A 73 -2.49 6.85 6.40
N GLU A 74 -2.53 6.56 5.11
CA GLU A 74 -2.62 7.59 4.06
C GLU A 74 -4.00 8.27 4.07
N VAL A 75 -4.05 9.58 3.92
CA VAL A 75 -5.30 10.37 3.87
C VAL A 75 -5.96 10.21 2.51
N ASP A 76 -7.26 9.86 2.50
CA ASP A 76 -8.09 9.85 1.30
C ASP A 76 -8.77 11.21 1.10
N GLU A 77 -9.34 11.77 2.18
CA GLU A 77 -10.11 13.01 2.12
C GLU A 77 -10.02 13.80 3.44
N VAL A 78 -9.97 15.13 3.34
CA VAL A 78 -10.28 16.03 4.46
C VAL A 78 -11.52 16.83 4.12
N SER A 79 -12.51 16.84 5.01
CA SER A 79 -13.68 17.73 4.91
C SER A 79 -13.67 18.77 6.03
N VAL A 80 -14.09 19.99 5.71
CA VAL A 80 -14.21 21.10 6.66
C VAL A 80 -15.66 21.59 6.60
N ASP A 81 -16.41 21.43 7.70
CA ASP A 81 -17.85 21.69 7.75
C ASP A 81 -18.64 20.91 6.67
N GLY A 82 -18.15 19.72 6.30
CA GLY A 82 -18.72 18.88 5.24
C GLY A 82 -18.32 19.26 3.81
N ASP A 83 -17.53 20.31 3.61
CA ASP A 83 -17.00 20.71 2.30
C ASP A 83 -15.57 20.18 2.10
N THR A 84 -15.31 19.59 0.94
CA THR A 84 -13.98 19.06 0.55
C THR A 84 -13.17 20.04 -0.29
N VAL A 85 -13.78 21.17 -0.67
CA VAL A 85 -13.15 22.19 -1.52
C VAL A 85 -12.72 23.39 -0.67
N PHE A 86 -11.42 23.46 -0.38
CA PHE A 86 -10.81 24.57 0.35
C PHE A 86 -9.37 24.83 -0.11
N SER A 87 -8.79 25.93 0.35
CA SER A 87 -7.43 26.36 0.02
C SER A 87 -6.75 26.96 1.25
N THR A 88 -5.45 27.23 1.16
CA THR A 88 -4.69 27.93 2.20
C THR A 88 -5.18 29.35 2.50
N ASP A 89 -5.95 29.95 1.58
CA ASP A 89 -6.61 31.24 1.80
C ASP A 89 -7.91 31.12 2.62
N SER A 90 -8.45 29.91 2.78
CA SER A 90 -9.67 29.65 3.55
C SER A 90 -9.44 29.85 5.05
N ARG A 91 -10.46 30.39 5.75
CA ARG A 91 -10.42 30.68 7.19
C ARG A 91 -11.68 30.18 7.90
N TYR A 92 -11.50 29.44 8.98
CA TYR A 92 -12.58 28.77 9.72
C TYR A 92 -12.50 29.05 11.22
N LEU A 93 -13.61 28.88 11.94
CA LEU A 93 -13.61 28.99 13.40
C LEU A 93 -12.87 27.79 14.03
N PRO A 94 -12.25 27.94 15.21
CA PRO A 94 -11.47 26.86 15.84
C PRO A 94 -12.27 25.60 16.17
N ASP A 95 -13.58 25.70 16.35
CA ASP A 95 -14.49 24.59 16.68
C ASP A 95 -15.22 24.01 15.45
N THR A 96 -14.93 24.53 14.25
CA THR A 96 -15.44 23.97 12.98
C THR A 96 -15.06 22.50 12.88
N GLU A 97 -16.02 21.64 12.55
CA GLU A 97 -15.75 20.21 12.40
C GLU A 97 -14.85 19.97 11.19
N ILE A 98 -13.75 19.25 11.44
CA ILE A 98 -12.86 18.77 10.40
C ILE A 98 -12.80 17.25 10.51
N VAL A 99 -13.11 16.55 9.43
CA VAL A 99 -13.01 15.09 9.37
C VAL A 99 -11.85 14.73 8.44
N VAL A 100 -10.91 13.94 8.96
CA VAL A 100 -9.79 13.38 8.21
C VAL A 100 -10.08 11.90 8.02
N SER A 101 -10.44 11.52 6.80
CA SER A 101 -10.71 10.14 6.40
C SER A 101 -9.42 9.52 5.86
N TYR A 102 -9.04 8.35 6.38
CA TYR A 102 -7.75 7.74 6.09
C TYR A 102 -7.84 6.22 5.94
N HIS A 103 -6.93 5.70 5.13
CA HIS A 103 -6.84 4.30 4.76
C HIS A 103 -6.40 3.43 5.94
N THR A 104 -7.22 2.43 6.29
CA THR A 104 -6.90 1.43 7.33
C THR A 104 -7.32 0.05 6.89
N PHE A 105 -6.71 -0.98 7.47
CA PHE A 105 -7.24 -2.34 7.32
C PHE A 105 -8.63 -2.45 7.96
N PRO A 106 -9.53 -3.27 7.40
CA PRO A 106 -10.79 -3.57 8.06
C PRO A 106 -10.51 -4.25 9.40
N ASN A 107 -11.10 -3.72 10.47
CA ASN A 107 -11.13 -4.40 11.76
C ASN A 107 -12.38 -5.27 11.84
N ASP A 108 -12.28 -6.41 12.54
CA ASP A 108 -13.35 -7.41 12.70
C ASP A 108 -14.69 -6.87 13.27
N GLU A 109 -14.71 -5.63 13.78
CA GLU A 109 -15.92 -4.98 14.29
C GLU A 109 -16.75 -4.24 13.21
N GLU A 110 -16.19 -3.96 12.02
CA GLU A 110 -16.85 -3.17 10.96
C GLU A 110 -17.66 -4.01 9.96
N LEU A 111 -17.60 -5.35 10.02
CA LEU A 111 -18.37 -6.25 9.13
C LEU A 111 -19.80 -6.56 9.62
N SER A 112 -20.35 -5.79 10.55
CA SER A 112 -21.67 -6.09 11.13
C SER A 112 -22.60 -4.89 11.24
N VAL A 113 -23.08 -4.38 10.09
CA VAL A 113 -24.31 -3.59 10.08
C VAL A 113 -25.30 -4.13 9.06
N GLU A 114 -26.18 -5.03 9.52
CA GLU A 114 -27.62 -4.91 9.23
C GLU A 114 -28.50 -5.55 10.35
N ASN A 115 -29.14 -4.66 11.12
CA ASN A 115 -30.51 -4.74 11.67
C ASN A 115 -30.82 -5.50 13.00
N LYS A 116 -30.89 -4.75 14.12
CA LYS A 116 -32.06 -4.55 15.03
C LYS A 116 -31.77 -4.54 16.55
N THR A 117 -31.87 -3.33 17.13
CA THR A 117 -32.52 -2.91 18.41
C THR A 117 -32.34 -3.70 19.73
N SER A 118 -31.98 -2.91 20.78
CA SER A 118 -32.23 -3.04 22.25
C SER A 118 -31.57 -4.23 22.95
N ASP A 119 -30.90 -4.16 24.10
CA ASP A 119 -30.92 -3.25 25.25
C ASP A 119 -29.56 -3.28 26.00
N ALA A 120 -29.45 -2.31 26.90
CA ALA A 120 -28.41 -1.92 27.84
C ALA A 120 -27.61 -2.97 28.65
N GLU A 121 -26.47 -2.42 29.13
CA GLU A 121 -25.76 -2.64 30.41
C GLU A 121 -24.69 -3.75 30.49
N GLY A 122 -23.46 -3.32 30.83
CA GLY A 122 -22.41 -4.22 31.32
C GLY A 122 -21.00 -3.61 31.34
N ASN A 123 -20.79 -2.67 32.25
CA ASN A 123 -19.52 -2.08 32.69
C ASN A 123 -18.38 -3.11 32.88
N GLU A 124 -17.12 -2.73 32.64
CA GLU A 124 -16.00 -2.73 33.62
C GLU A 124 -14.66 -2.31 32.97
N GLU A 125 -13.81 -1.77 33.84
CA GLU A 125 -12.80 -0.74 33.65
C GLU A 125 -11.37 -1.30 33.47
N PHE A 126 -10.53 -0.49 32.80
CA PHE A 126 -9.15 -0.13 33.19
C PHE A 126 -8.00 -1.15 33.11
N SER A 127 -7.03 -0.88 32.22
CA SER A 127 -5.67 -0.55 32.66
C SER A 127 -4.83 0.10 31.54
N GLU A 128 -4.36 1.32 31.82
CA GLU A 128 -3.20 1.95 31.19
C GLU A 128 -1.94 1.07 31.32
N ILE A 129 -1.01 1.15 30.36
CA ILE A 129 0.42 1.50 30.58
C ILE A 129 1.20 1.46 29.25
N GLU A 130 1.71 2.63 28.92
CA GLU A 130 3.04 2.95 28.37
C GLU A 130 3.51 2.40 27.02
N ASN A 131 3.49 3.36 26.09
CA ASN A 131 4.48 3.67 25.06
C ASN A 131 5.94 3.34 25.45
N GLU A 132 6.50 2.27 24.90
CA GLU A 132 7.95 2.13 24.68
C GLU A 132 8.20 1.76 23.21
N SER A 133 8.61 2.78 22.45
CA SER A 133 9.71 2.74 21.49
C SER A 133 10.45 1.41 21.41
N LEU A 134 10.30 0.69 20.29
CA LEU A 134 11.25 -0.34 19.89
C LEU A 134 11.85 0.02 18.54
N GLU A 135 13.08 0.55 18.62
CA GLU A 135 14.04 0.49 17.55
C GLU A 135 14.21 -0.96 17.08
N SER A 136 14.25 -1.08 15.75
CA SER A 136 14.94 -2.10 14.98
C SER A 136 16.11 -2.78 15.68
N THR A 137 16.14 -4.11 15.69
CA THR A 137 17.33 -4.90 15.31
C THR A 137 16.93 -6.31 14.86
N GLU A 138 17.54 -6.70 13.74
CA GLU A 138 17.42 -7.96 13.01
C GLU A 138 17.78 -9.24 13.81
N SER A 139 17.42 -10.36 13.17
CA SER A 139 18.21 -11.58 13.04
C SER A 139 17.76 -12.76 13.90
N GLY A 140 16.63 -13.35 13.49
CA GLY A 140 16.38 -14.77 13.64
C GLY A 140 17.17 -15.53 12.59
N ASN A 141 18.17 -16.30 13.04
CA ASN A 141 18.95 -17.21 12.23
C ASN A 141 18.10 -18.44 11.90
N GLU A 142 17.28 -18.36 10.85
CA GLU A 142 16.60 -19.52 10.28
C GLU A 142 17.41 -20.07 9.09
N ALA A 143 17.52 -21.40 9.03
CA ALA A 143 17.99 -22.09 7.83
C ALA A 143 17.17 -21.61 6.62
N PRO A 144 17.73 -21.59 5.39
CA PRO A 144 16.92 -21.18 4.25
C PRO A 144 15.71 -22.13 4.19
N GLU A 145 14.51 -21.61 4.43
CA GLU A 145 13.29 -22.35 4.10
C GLU A 145 13.38 -22.61 2.59
N GLU A 146 13.36 -23.88 2.21
CA GLU A 146 13.34 -24.26 0.80
C GLU A 146 12.14 -23.59 0.12
N ASN A 147 12.30 -23.15 -1.13
CA ASN A 147 11.20 -22.55 -1.89
C ASN A 147 9.98 -23.48 -1.89
N LEU A 148 8.78 -22.89 -1.79
CA LEU A 148 7.54 -23.64 -1.88
C LEU A 148 7.32 -24.09 -3.32
N THR A 149 7.17 -25.39 -3.53
CA THR A 149 6.89 -25.99 -4.84
C THR A 149 5.57 -26.77 -4.78
N PRO A 150 4.91 -27.04 -5.92
CA PRO A 150 3.72 -27.90 -5.94
C PRO A 150 3.96 -29.31 -5.38
N GLU A 151 5.21 -29.78 -5.35
CA GLU A 151 5.57 -31.09 -4.79
C GLU A 151 5.69 -31.07 -3.26
N ASN A 152 6.11 -29.95 -2.66
CA ASN A 152 6.33 -29.83 -1.22
C ASN A 152 5.19 -29.09 -0.48
N ASN A 153 4.33 -28.36 -1.19
CA ASN A 153 3.25 -27.56 -0.64
C ASN A 153 1.91 -27.92 -1.31
N LYS A 154 1.01 -28.52 -0.52
CA LYS A 154 -0.31 -28.96 -1.00
C LYS A 154 -1.24 -27.82 -1.38
N ASP A 155 -1.18 -26.70 -0.65
CA ASP A 155 -2.04 -25.56 -0.89
C ASP A 155 -1.66 -24.88 -2.22
N LEU A 156 -0.34 -24.77 -2.49
CA LEU A 156 0.16 -24.32 -3.79
C LEU A 156 -0.30 -25.27 -4.89
N ALA A 157 -0.12 -26.58 -4.72
CA ALA A 157 -0.59 -27.57 -5.70
C ALA A 157 -2.10 -27.45 -5.97
N GLU A 158 -2.89 -27.18 -4.94
CA GLU A 158 -4.33 -27.00 -5.04
C GLU A 158 -4.67 -25.76 -5.86
N ILE A 159 -4.17 -24.57 -5.48
CA ILE A 159 -4.51 -23.32 -6.18
C ILE A 159 -4.10 -23.35 -7.66
N LEU A 160 -3.03 -24.06 -8.05
CA LEU A 160 -2.60 -24.18 -9.44
C LEU A 160 -3.54 -25.06 -10.30
N THR A 161 -4.44 -25.83 -9.69
CA THR A 161 -5.36 -26.74 -10.38
C THR A 161 -6.82 -26.30 -10.31
N VAL A 162 -7.17 -25.36 -9.42
CA VAL A 162 -8.50 -24.76 -9.33
C VAL A 162 -8.86 -24.10 -10.66
N LYS A 163 -10.07 -24.34 -11.17
CA LYS A 163 -10.50 -23.78 -12.46
C LYS A 163 -10.96 -22.34 -12.29
N ASN A 164 -10.02 -21.39 -12.38
CA ASN A 164 -10.16 -19.96 -12.70
C ASN A 164 -11.47 -19.22 -12.32
N GLU A 165 -12.15 -19.66 -11.28
CA GLU A 165 -13.23 -18.99 -10.58
C GLU A 165 -12.56 -18.29 -9.40
N ILE A 166 -12.81 -17.00 -9.21
CA ILE A 166 -12.30 -16.25 -8.06
C ILE A 166 -12.90 -16.90 -6.82
N ASP A 167 -12.06 -17.63 -6.10
CA ASP A 167 -12.43 -18.46 -4.95
C ASP A 167 -11.65 -17.97 -3.72
N LEU A 168 -12.27 -18.05 -2.55
CA LEU A 168 -11.71 -17.64 -1.26
C LEU A 168 -10.35 -18.31 -0.99
N ILE A 169 -10.11 -19.48 -1.59
CA ILE A 169 -8.83 -20.20 -1.51
C ILE A 169 -7.64 -19.36 -1.99
N TYR A 170 -7.83 -18.43 -2.95
CA TYR A 170 -6.76 -17.57 -3.43
C TYR A 170 -6.39 -16.48 -2.42
N LEU A 171 -7.39 -15.90 -1.74
CA LEU A 171 -7.16 -14.96 -0.64
C LEU A 171 -6.45 -15.66 0.52
N GLU A 172 -6.98 -16.80 0.97
CA GLU A 172 -6.40 -17.58 2.07
C GLU A 172 -4.95 -17.98 1.76
N PHE A 173 -4.67 -18.39 0.51
CA PHE A 173 -3.32 -18.72 0.08
C PHE A 173 -2.39 -17.49 0.10
N ALA A 174 -2.85 -16.35 -0.43
CA ALA A 174 -2.06 -15.11 -0.47
C ALA A 174 -1.68 -14.65 0.94
N GLU A 175 -2.62 -14.68 1.88
CA GLU A 175 -2.40 -14.28 3.28
C GLU A 175 -1.44 -15.24 3.99
N LYS A 176 -1.70 -16.54 3.87
CA LYS A 176 -0.92 -17.58 4.55
C LYS A 176 0.54 -17.63 4.11
N TYR A 177 0.80 -17.41 2.83
CA TYR A 177 2.13 -17.54 2.22
C TYR A 177 2.74 -16.20 1.82
N LYS A 178 2.21 -15.09 2.34
CA LYS A 178 2.71 -13.74 2.06
C LYS A 178 4.21 -13.63 2.34
N ASN A 179 4.94 -13.02 1.40
CA ASN A 179 6.40 -12.85 1.40
C ASN A 179 7.21 -14.17 1.36
N GLN A 180 6.56 -15.33 1.21
CA GLN A 180 7.27 -16.58 0.93
C GLN A 180 7.58 -16.70 -0.56
N ILE A 181 8.64 -17.44 -0.87
CA ILE A 181 9.07 -17.71 -2.23
C ILE A 181 8.39 -18.99 -2.73
N ILE A 182 7.70 -18.88 -3.86
CA ILE A 182 7.18 -20.01 -4.63
C ILE A 182 8.06 -20.28 -5.85
N GLU A 183 8.15 -21.54 -6.22
CA GLU A 183 8.87 -22.04 -7.38
C GLU A 183 7.96 -22.98 -8.17
N PHE A 184 7.67 -22.63 -9.42
CA PHE A 184 6.72 -23.35 -10.26
C PHE A 184 6.97 -23.11 -11.75
N ASP A 185 6.41 -24.01 -12.55
CA ASP A 185 6.44 -23.91 -14.00
C ASP A 185 5.21 -23.15 -14.51
N ALA A 186 5.41 -22.22 -15.44
CA ALA A 186 4.38 -21.32 -15.95
C ALA A 186 4.52 -21.07 -17.46
N CYS A 187 3.49 -20.47 -18.04
CA CYS A 187 3.53 -19.88 -19.37
C CYS A 187 3.15 -18.40 -19.33
N ILE A 188 3.73 -17.63 -20.24
CA ILE A 188 3.46 -16.19 -20.37
C ILE A 188 2.24 -16.00 -21.27
N THR A 189 1.17 -15.42 -20.74
CA THR A 189 -0.10 -15.22 -21.45
C THR A 189 -0.31 -13.77 -21.88
N TYR A 190 0.41 -12.83 -21.28
CA TYR A 190 0.40 -11.42 -21.65
C TYR A 190 1.76 -10.79 -21.37
N LEU A 191 2.16 -9.85 -22.23
CA LEU A 191 3.39 -9.07 -22.09
C LEU A 191 3.17 -7.71 -22.74
N THR A 192 3.40 -6.65 -21.99
CA THR A 192 3.39 -5.27 -22.49
C THR A 192 4.50 -4.47 -21.84
N ASN A 193 4.83 -3.32 -22.42
CA ASN A 193 5.54 -2.28 -21.69
C ASN A 193 4.66 -1.71 -20.58
N HIS A 194 5.26 -1.45 -19.43
CA HIS A 194 4.62 -0.78 -18.33
C HIS A 194 4.52 0.72 -18.65
N GLU A 195 3.29 1.20 -18.83
CA GLU A 195 2.99 2.57 -19.24
C GLU A 195 3.76 2.97 -20.53
N ASP A 196 4.54 4.05 -20.48
CA ASP A 196 5.37 4.56 -21.58
C ASP A 196 6.85 4.13 -21.47
N LYS A 197 7.19 3.28 -20.51
CA LYS A 197 8.56 2.84 -20.22
C LYS A 197 8.97 1.66 -21.11
N ASN A 198 9.96 1.86 -21.97
CA ASN A 198 10.42 0.83 -22.92
C ASN A 198 11.26 -0.32 -22.31
N THR A 199 11.71 -0.18 -21.06
CA THR A 199 12.55 -1.16 -20.34
C THR A 199 11.84 -1.78 -19.14
N ARG A 200 10.57 -1.44 -18.93
CA ARG A 200 9.73 -1.95 -17.85
C ARG A 200 8.54 -2.66 -18.46
N TYR A 201 8.14 -3.76 -17.84
CA TYR A 201 7.18 -4.69 -18.41
C TYR A 201 6.15 -5.10 -17.38
N ASP A 202 4.92 -5.29 -17.86
CA ASP A 202 3.88 -6.00 -17.14
C ASP A 202 3.66 -7.35 -17.83
N LEU A 203 3.68 -8.42 -17.04
CA LEU A 203 3.51 -9.79 -17.50
C LEU A 203 2.34 -10.44 -16.78
N LEU A 204 1.52 -11.19 -17.51
CA LEU A 204 0.62 -12.16 -16.92
C LEU A 204 1.14 -13.57 -17.22
N LEU A 205 1.11 -14.41 -16.19
CA LEU A 205 1.51 -15.80 -16.25
C LEU A 205 0.38 -16.70 -15.78
N SER A 206 0.34 -17.90 -16.33
CA SER A 206 -0.53 -18.97 -15.84
C SER A 206 0.26 -20.23 -15.61
N ALA A 207 -0.16 -21.05 -14.65
CA ALA A 207 0.59 -22.25 -14.30
C ALA A 207 0.56 -23.32 -15.41
N GLY A 208 1.66 -24.06 -15.50
CA GLY A 208 1.85 -25.12 -16.49
C GLY A 208 2.22 -24.60 -17.88
N ASP A 209 2.19 -25.53 -18.85
CA ASP A 209 2.60 -25.25 -20.22
C ASP A 209 1.52 -24.49 -21.00
N TYR A 210 1.96 -23.66 -21.94
CA TYR A 210 1.08 -22.98 -22.88
C TYR A 210 0.35 -23.99 -23.77
N VAL A 211 -0.97 -23.81 -23.91
CA VAL A 211 -1.81 -24.66 -24.76
C VAL A 211 -2.06 -23.97 -26.11
N ASP A 212 -2.92 -22.94 -26.11
CA ASP A 212 -3.20 -22.07 -27.25
C ASP A 212 -3.90 -20.79 -26.79
N GLU A 213 -4.06 -19.82 -27.69
CA GLU A 213 -4.63 -18.49 -27.41
C GLU A 213 -6.09 -18.51 -26.92
N ASN A 214 -6.81 -19.63 -27.12
CA ASN A 214 -8.23 -19.75 -26.76
C ASN A 214 -8.46 -20.67 -25.56
N THR A 215 -7.38 -21.19 -24.97
CA THR A 215 -7.45 -22.14 -23.86
C THR A 215 -6.86 -21.50 -22.61
N ALA A 216 -7.72 -21.25 -21.62
CA ALA A 216 -7.27 -20.81 -20.31
C ALA A 216 -6.62 -21.97 -19.56
N ASN A 217 -5.41 -21.74 -19.06
CA ASN A 217 -4.76 -22.62 -18.09
C ASN A 217 -5.56 -22.65 -16.77
N THR A 218 -5.36 -23.71 -15.99
CA THR A 218 -5.91 -23.80 -14.64
C THR A 218 -5.12 -22.92 -13.67
N GLY A 219 -5.71 -22.71 -12.50
CA GLY A 219 -5.17 -21.87 -11.45
C GLY A 219 -5.42 -20.39 -11.68
N PRO A 220 -4.89 -19.55 -10.80
CA PRO A 220 -5.05 -18.12 -10.91
C PRO A 220 -4.12 -17.54 -11.99
N ILE A 221 -4.36 -16.28 -12.32
CA ILE A 221 -3.42 -15.48 -13.11
C ILE A 221 -2.39 -14.88 -12.15
N PHE A 222 -1.11 -15.02 -12.47
CA PHE A 222 -0.02 -14.35 -11.76
C PHE A 222 0.43 -13.12 -12.54
N LYS A 223 0.79 -12.04 -11.86
CA LYS A 223 1.19 -10.77 -12.44
C LYS A 223 2.57 -10.38 -11.93
N PHE A 224 3.47 -10.06 -12.86
CA PHE A 224 4.63 -9.22 -12.59
C PHE A 224 4.31 -7.82 -13.11
N GLU A 225 4.46 -6.82 -12.25
CA GLU A 225 4.12 -5.43 -12.57
C GLU A 225 5.36 -4.55 -12.45
N ASP A 226 5.55 -3.65 -13.42
CA ASP A 226 6.68 -2.74 -13.50
C ASP A 226 8.02 -3.46 -13.23
N VAL A 227 8.34 -4.52 -13.99
CA VAL A 227 9.60 -5.25 -13.85
C VAL A 227 10.56 -4.97 -15.00
N ASN A 228 11.86 -4.98 -14.73
CA ASN A 228 12.90 -5.00 -15.78
C ASN A 228 13.61 -6.37 -15.80
N THR A 229 14.56 -6.58 -16.72
CA THR A 229 15.28 -7.86 -16.83
C THR A 229 15.98 -8.24 -15.52
N TYR A 230 16.69 -7.31 -14.89
CA TYR A 230 17.36 -7.54 -13.60
C TYR A 230 16.39 -7.90 -12.48
N GLY A 231 15.22 -7.26 -12.44
CA GLY A 231 14.15 -7.57 -11.48
C GLY A 231 13.60 -8.98 -11.68
N MET A 232 13.66 -9.52 -12.90
CA MET A 232 13.32 -10.92 -13.18
C MET A 232 14.47 -11.90 -12.96
N GLY A 233 15.61 -11.45 -12.40
CA GLY A 233 16.81 -12.29 -12.24
C GLY A 233 17.50 -12.64 -13.55
N ILE A 234 17.24 -11.88 -14.63
CA ILE A 234 17.84 -12.07 -15.95
C ILE A 234 19.06 -11.16 -16.08
N GLU A 235 20.21 -11.74 -16.40
CA GLU A 235 21.48 -11.01 -16.53
C GLU A 235 21.56 -10.15 -17.81
N ASP A 236 20.78 -10.52 -18.83
CA ASP A 236 20.75 -9.82 -20.11
C ASP A 236 20.24 -8.38 -19.96
N LEU A 237 20.86 -7.47 -20.72
CA LEU A 237 20.50 -6.06 -20.75
C LEU A 237 19.12 -5.82 -21.41
N TYR A 238 18.74 -6.71 -22.32
CA TYR A 238 17.48 -6.63 -23.07
C TYR A 238 16.61 -7.84 -22.75
N LEU A 239 15.30 -7.67 -22.90
CA LEU A 239 14.36 -8.74 -22.70
C LEU A 239 14.67 -9.90 -23.66
N PRO A 240 14.99 -11.10 -23.17
CA PRO A 240 15.38 -12.21 -24.03
C PRO A 240 14.16 -12.79 -24.75
N ASP A 241 14.38 -13.40 -25.92
CA ASP A 241 13.29 -13.88 -26.81
C ASP A 241 12.33 -14.88 -26.14
N TYR A 242 12.80 -15.62 -25.12
CA TYR A 242 11.97 -16.58 -24.37
C TYR A 242 10.99 -15.90 -23.40
N ILE A 243 11.16 -14.61 -23.11
CA ILE A 243 10.16 -13.82 -22.41
C ILE A 243 9.24 -13.23 -23.48
N SER A 244 8.34 -14.07 -23.98
CA SER A 244 7.36 -13.73 -25.01
C SER A 244 6.06 -14.48 -24.78
N ILE A 245 4.95 -13.91 -25.25
CA ILE A 245 3.62 -14.54 -25.14
C ILE A 245 3.67 -15.93 -25.79
N GLY A 246 3.19 -16.93 -25.06
CA GLY A 246 3.20 -18.34 -25.46
C GLY A 246 4.43 -19.12 -25.05
N SER A 247 5.44 -18.48 -24.45
CA SER A 247 6.62 -19.16 -23.95
C SER A 247 6.38 -19.82 -22.58
N ASN A 248 7.02 -20.97 -22.38
CA ASN A 248 7.06 -21.68 -21.10
C ASN A 248 8.31 -21.26 -20.33
N VAL A 249 8.13 -20.99 -19.05
CA VAL A 249 9.17 -20.49 -18.15
C VAL A 249 9.13 -21.23 -16.81
N HIS A 250 10.27 -21.28 -16.15
CA HIS A 250 10.40 -21.68 -14.76
C HIS A 250 10.52 -20.40 -13.92
N VAL A 251 9.68 -20.29 -12.89
CA VAL A 251 9.50 -19.06 -12.11
C VAL A 251 9.86 -19.32 -10.67
N ILE A 252 10.71 -18.46 -10.12
CA ILE A 252 10.94 -18.30 -8.69
C ILE A 252 10.51 -16.88 -8.33
N ALA A 253 9.50 -16.73 -7.47
CA ALA A 253 8.96 -15.42 -7.13
C ALA A 253 8.39 -15.39 -5.72
N GLU A 254 8.41 -14.21 -5.11
CA GLU A 254 7.85 -13.94 -3.80
C GLU A 254 6.38 -13.55 -3.91
N ILE A 255 5.52 -14.14 -3.09
CA ILE A 255 4.08 -13.81 -3.03
C ILE A 255 3.90 -12.44 -2.37
N LYS A 256 3.15 -11.53 -3.01
CA LYS A 256 2.80 -10.23 -2.42
C LYS A 256 1.34 -10.15 -1.98
N SER A 257 0.42 -10.29 -2.92
CA SER A 257 -1.02 -10.14 -2.66
C SER A 257 -1.85 -10.82 -3.75
N PHE A 258 -3.14 -11.00 -3.48
CA PHE A 258 -4.13 -11.35 -4.47
C PHE A 258 -5.16 -10.21 -4.55
N SER A 259 -5.49 -9.76 -5.76
CA SER A 259 -6.53 -8.77 -6.00
C SER A 259 -7.77 -9.47 -6.55
N GLU A 260 -8.85 -9.51 -5.78
CA GLU A 260 -10.13 -10.08 -6.23
C GLU A 260 -10.73 -9.27 -7.40
N ASN A 261 -10.55 -7.95 -7.38
CA ASN A 261 -11.07 -7.06 -8.42
C ASN A 261 -10.41 -7.31 -9.78
N GLU A 262 -9.10 -7.56 -9.79
CA GLU A 262 -8.34 -7.89 -11.00
C GLU A 262 -8.31 -9.39 -11.30
N GLY A 263 -8.57 -10.24 -10.30
CA GLY A 263 -8.43 -11.69 -10.40
C GLY A 263 -6.98 -12.16 -10.56
N VAL A 264 -6.01 -11.43 -10.00
CA VAL A 264 -4.57 -11.71 -10.18
C VAL A 264 -3.79 -11.79 -8.87
N PHE A 265 -2.80 -12.68 -8.82
CA PHE A 265 -1.75 -12.69 -7.81
C PHE A 265 -0.61 -11.77 -8.22
N PHE A 266 -0.33 -10.75 -7.43
CA PHE A 266 0.88 -9.96 -7.56
C PHE A 266 2.05 -10.73 -6.97
N LEU A 267 3.07 -10.94 -7.80
CA LEU A 267 4.31 -11.59 -7.42
C LEU A 267 5.48 -10.64 -7.66
N ASN A 268 6.47 -10.70 -6.78
CA ASN A 268 7.76 -10.06 -7.01
C ASN A 268 8.75 -11.11 -7.53
N PRO A 269 9.17 -11.05 -8.81
CA PRO A 269 10.04 -12.08 -9.37
C PRO A 269 11.42 -12.06 -8.70
N VAL A 270 11.98 -13.24 -8.51
CA VAL A 270 13.37 -13.45 -8.08
C VAL A 270 14.19 -13.97 -9.24
N LYS A 271 13.64 -14.92 -10.01
CA LYS A 271 14.29 -15.54 -11.16
C LYS A 271 13.25 -16.06 -12.14
N VAL A 272 13.48 -15.83 -13.43
CA VAL A 272 12.70 -16.41 -14.52
C VAL A 272 13.66 -17.05 -15.51
N GLU A 273 13.44 -18.32 -15.85
CA GLU A 273 14.28 -19.08 -16.77
C GLU A 273 13.47 -19.74 -17.88
N ALA A 274 14.08 -19.95 -19.04
CA ALA A 274 13.47 -20.71 -20.11
C ALA A 274 13.29 -22.19 -19.73
N ARG A 275 12.19 -22.82 -20.18
CA ARG A 275 11.95 -24.27 -20.11
C ARG A 275 12.05 -24.94 -21.47
#